data_AF-A0A7W0MBW1-F1
#
_entry.id   AF-A0A7W0MBW1-F1
#
_cell.length_a   1.000
_cell.length_b   1.000
_cell.length_c   1.000
_cell.angle_alpha   90.00
_cell.angle_beta   90.00
_cell.angle_gamma   90.00
#
_symmetry.space_group_name_H-M   'P 1'
#
loop_
_entity.id
_entity.type
_entity.pdbx_description
1 polymer ?
#
loop_
_entity_poly.entity_id
_entity_poly.type
_entity_poly.pdbx_seq_one_letter_code
_entity_poly.pdbx_strand_id
1 'polypeptide(L)'
;MPFRTIAAAVLGTLIPVFDCAAGVPLIELKTSNGAYRGRVVAKDDETALLIDRDGVARGVPLRDVTEFVVAEKDFKPLSAVDLRDRLRRLVGGDADVTATPHYVVAGRSSAARAVAEALEEVHNGYRWFCSTRRLKLSDPEFPLVAIVMPNRATFDAYCTAEGMSPNPSLQGYYRETTNRFVCYESGGSRSDSLAGVRDTLVHEAIHQLAFNTGLHVRMGDSPTWVVEGLATTLEPESVRRPLRSDVKPLDRTNPERLETYLAAVDRKRQVRAFDLVSSDQPFRSSALDAYATAWAMSFYLLETRPADYAKYLRTLSARSPLAEATADERNRDFRAAFGDIDPQQLDAEMTRFLRRVAAGAQR
;
A
#
# COMPACT_ATOMS: atom_id res chain seq x y z
N MET A 1 -28.49 -36.32 23.97
CA MET A 1 -27.27 -36.59 24.76
C MET A 1 -26.05 -36.37 23.88
N PRO A 2 -25.00 -35.69 24.37
CA PRO A 2 -24.95 -34.27 24.72
C PRO A 2 -24.34 -33.45 23.56
N PHE A 3 -24.88 -32.24 23.36
CA PHE A 3 -24.19 -31.18 22.63
C PHE A 3 -22.92 -30.84 23.40
N ARG A 4 -21.75 -31.09 22.81
CA ARG A 4 -20.49 -30.53 23.33
C ARG A 4 -20.45 -29.05 22.95
N THR A 5 -20.81 -28.20 23.89
CA THR A 5 -20.39 -26.80 23.88
C THR A 5 -18.87 -26.79 23.98
N ILE A 6 -18.19 -26.72 22.83
CA ILE A 6 -16.74 -26.48 22.81
C ILE A 6 -16.58 -24.99 23.12
N ALA A 7 -16.03 -24.68 24.29
CA ALA A 7 -15.79 -23.32 24.73
C ALA A 7 -14.93 -22.57 23.69
N ALA A 8 -15.26 -21.30 23.40
CA ALA A 8 -14.54 -20.43 22.47
C ALA A 8 -13.01 -20.39 22.73
N ALA A 9 -12.59 -20.56 24.00
CA ALA A 9 -11.19 -20.66 24.40
C ALA A 9 -10.42 -21.85 23.78
N VAL A 10 -11.11 -22.94 23.40
CA VAL A 10 -10.48 -24.14 22.81
C VAL A 10 -10.32 -23.98 21.29
N LEU A 11 -11.16 -23.21 20.61
CA LEU A 11 -11.00 -22.94 19.17
C LEU A 11 -9.82 -22.00 18.90
N GLY A 12 -9.54 -21.02 19.77
CA GLY A 12 -8.41 -20.09 19.61
C GLY A 12 -7.04 -20.77 19.54
N THR A 13 -6.88 -21.93 20.22
CA THR A 13 -5.67 -22.78 20.18
C THR A 13 -5.62 -23.74 18.98
N LEU A 14 -6.76 -24.03 18.35
CA LEU A 14 -6.88 -25.02 17.27
C LEU A 14 -6.81 -24.41 15.86
N ILE A 15 -6.71 -23.08 15.74
CA ILE A 15 -6.53 -22.39 14.47
C ILE A 15 -5.03 -22.09 14.30
N PRO A 16 -4.26 -22.98 13.67
CA PRO A 16 -2.86 -22.70 13.34
C PRO A 16 -2.76 -21.54 12.33
N VAL A 17 -1.76 -20.69 12.52
CA VAL A 17 -1.25 -19.82 11.46
C VAL A 17 -0.36 -20.69 10.59
N PHE A 18 -0.71 -20.83 9.32
CA PHE A 18 0.05 -21.66 8.40
C PHE A 18 0.99 -20.77 7.59
N ASP A 19 2.28 -21.08 7.63
CA ASP A 19 3.30 -20.42 6.83
C ASP A 19 3.09 -20.70 5.33
N CYS A 20 3.54 -19.79 4.47
CA CYS A 20 3.17 -19.67 3.04
C CYS A 20 3.68 -20.79 2.11
N ALA A 21 3.94 -22.00 2.60
CA ALA A 21 4.33 -23.16 1.81
C ALA A 21 3.14 -24.10 1.51
N ALA A 22 3.29 -24.96 0.50
CA ALA A 22 2.27 -25.93 0.08
C ALA A 22 1.63 -26.67 1.29
N GLY A 23 0.30 -26.78 1.29
CA GLY A 23 -0.47 -27.40 2.37
C GLY A 23 -1.14 -26.42 3.35
N VAL A 24 -1.24 -25.13 3.03
CA VAL A 24 -2.11 -24.23 3.79
C VAL A 24 -3.58 -24.44 3.40
N PRO A 25 -4.47 -24.85 4.33
CA PRO A 25 -5.88 -25.06 4.01
C PRO A 25 -6.63 -23.75 3.76
N LEU A 26 -7.64 -23.85 2.90
CA LEU A 26 -8.76 -22.90 2.92
C LEU A 26 -9.66 -23.31 4.07
N ILE A 27 -9.82 -22.43 5.06
CA ILE A 27 -10.72 -22.66 6.18
C ILE A 27 -12.00 -21.85 6.02
N GLU A 28 -13.02 -22.25 6.76
CA GLU A 28 -14.25 -21.51 6.97
C GLU A 28 -14.49 -21.36 8.48
N LEU A 29 -14.62 -20.11 8.91
CA LEU A 29 -15.05 -19.75 10.27
C LEU A 29 -16.52 -19.32 10.20
N LYS A 30 -17.40 -20.03 10.91
CA LYS A 30 -18.80 -19.61 11.05
C LYS A 30 -18.99 -18.83 12.34
N THR A 31 -19.77 -17.78 12.23
CA THR A 31 -20.18 -16.89 13.33
C THR A 31 -21.69 -16.75 13.32
N SER A 32 -22.26 -16.10 14.33
CA SER A 32 -23.67 -15.69 14.32
C SER A 32 -24.03 -14.74 13.17
N ASN A 33 -23.06 -14.01 12.63
CA ASN A 33 -23.25 -12.99 11.59
C ASN A 33 -22.94 -13.48 10.17
N GLY A 34 -22.47 -14.73 10.02
CA GLY A 34 -22.14 -15.32 8.73
C GLY A 34 -20.92 -16.23 8.75
N ALA A 35 -20.55 -16.71 7.56
CA ALA A 35 -19.38 -17.55 7.34
C ALA A 35 -18.27 -16.78 6.61
N TYR A 36 -17.04 -16.93 7.09
CA TYR A 36 -15.85 -16.27 6.55
C TYR A 36 -14.89 -17.34 6.05
N ARG A 37 -14.51 -17.26 4.77
CA ARG A 37 -13.62 -18.23 4.13
C ARG A 37 -12.28 -17.57 3.79
N GLY A 38 -11.19 -18.30 3.98
CA GLY A 38 -9.85 -17.82 3.66
C GLY A 38 -8.74 -18.65 4.28
N ARG A 39 -7.50 -18.24 4.03
CA ARG A 39 -6.32 -18.70 4.77
C ARG A 39 -6.09 -17.76 5.96
N VAL A 40 -5.76 -18.31 7.12
CA VAL A 40 -5.33 -17.52 8.28
C VAL A 40 -3.90 -17.04 8.06
N VAL A 41 -3.71 -15.72 8.02
CA VAL A 41 -2.40 -15.09 7.80
C VAL A 41 -1.80 -14.51 9.08
N ALA A 42 -2.63 -14.21 10.07
CA ALA A 42 -2.24 -13.84 11.41
C ALA A 42 -3.40 -14.06 12.38
N LYS A 43 -3.10 -14.17 13.66
CA LYS A 43 -4.10 -14.13 14.73
C LYS A 43 -3.48 -13.63 16.01
N ASP A 44 -4.28 -13.00 16.85
CA ASP A 44 -4.00 -12.77 18.26
C ASP A 44 -5.04 -13.54 19.11
N ASP A 45 -5.20 -13.16 20.37
CA ASP A 45 -6.17 -13.81 21.27
C ASP A 45 -7.63 -13.38 21.00
N GLU A 46 -7.84 -12.27 20.27
CA GLU A 46 -9.16 -11.70 20.02
C GLU A 46 -9.63 -11.90 18.58
N THR A 47 -8.73 -11.90 17.61
CA THR A 47 -9.03 -11.81 16.18
C THR A 47 -8.18 -12.77 15.36
N ALA A 48 -8.81 -13.46 14.40
CA ALA A 48 -8.11 -14.13 13.31
C ALA A 48 -8.24 -13.30 12.02
N LEU A 49 -7.11 -13.03 11.36
CA LEU A 49 -7.07 -12.36 10.06
C LEU A 49 -7.06 -13.41 8.95
N LEU A 50 -8.12 -13.43 8.15
CA LEU A 50 -8.30 -14.34 7.02
C LEU A 50 -8.11 -13.59 5.71
N ILE A 51 -7.38 -14.17 4.75
CA ILE A 51 -7.34 -13.71 3.36
C ILE A 51 -8.13 -14.71 2.48
N ASP A 52 -9.17 -14.22 1.81
CA ASP A 52 -9.96 -14.98 0.83
C ASP A 52 -9.16 -15.16 -0.48
N ARG A 53 -9.62 -16.06 -1.35
CA ARG A 53 -8.97 -16.42 -2.62
C ARG A 53 -8.87 -15.26 -3.61
N ASP A 54 -9.61 -14.17 -3.41
CA ASP A 54 -9.51 -12.92 -4.18
C ASP A 54 -8.56 -11.88 -3.55
N GLY A 55 -7.86 -12.24 -2.47
CA GLY A 55 -6.93 -11.38 -1.77
C GLY A 55 -7.56 -10.45 -0.74
N VAL A 56 -8.90 -10.50 -0.54
CA VAL A 56 -9.59 -9.70 0.48
C VAL A 56 -9.29 -10.23 1.87
N ALA A 57 -8.78 -9.36 2.74
CA ALA A 57 -8.52 -9.62 4.15
C ALA A 57 -9.73 -9.26 5.01
N ARG A 58 -10.05 -10.11 5.99
CA ARG A 58 -11.12 -9.92 6.98
C ARG A 58 -10.65 -10.34 8.36
N GLY A 59 -10.80 -9.44 9.33
CA GLY A 59 -10.68 -9.80 10.75
C GLY A 59 -11.96 -10.49 11.21
N VAL A 60 -11.82 -11.65 11.84
CA VAL A 60 -12.91 -12.41 12.44
C VAL A 60 -12.69 -12.45 13.95
N PRO A 61 -13.57 -11.84 14.77
CA PRO A 61 -13.48 -11.93 16.22
C PRO A 61 -13.62 -13.39 16.66
N LEU A 62 -12.60 -13.94 17.30
CA LEU A 62 -12.53 -15.34 17.72
C LEU A 62 -13.64 -15.69 18.71
N ARG A 63 -14.06 -14.73 19.55
CA ARG A 63 -15.18 -14.90 20.48
C ARG A 63 -16.52 -15.17 19.81
N ASP A 64 -16.69 -14.77 18.55
CA ASP A 64 -17.94 -14.94 17.79
C ASP A 64 -17.94 -16.23 16.96
N VAL A 65 -16.82 -16.96 16.91
CA VAL A 65 -16.68 -18.19 16.13
C VAL A 65 -17.38 -19.35 16.81
N THR A 66 -18.35 -19.95 16.10
CA THR A 66 -19.13 -21.10 16.57
C THR A 66 -18.71 -22.41 15.92
N GLU A 67 -18.10 -22.36 14.74
CA GLU A 67 -17.64 -23.53 13.99
C GLU A 67 -16.38 -23.21 13.18
N PHE A 68 -15.46 -24.19 13.12
CA PHE A 68 -14.26 -24.17 12.28
C PHE A 68 -14.29 -25.37 11.33
N VAL A 69 -14.16 -25.11 10.03
CA VAL A 69 -14.19 -26.13 8.99
C VAL A 69 -12.98 -25.97 8.08
N VAL A 70 -12.26 -27.06 7.81
CA VAL A 70 -11.29 -27.11 6.70
C VAL A 70 -12.07 -27.36 5.42
N ALA A 71 -12.27 -26.32 4.61
CA ALA A 71 -13.07 -26.37 3.40
C ALA A 71 -12.32 -27.01 2.22
N GLU A 72 -11.04 -26.65 2.05
CA GLU A 72 -10.15 -27.24 1.05
C GLU A 72 -8.78 -27.48 1.67
N LYS A 73 -8.08 -28.53 1.25
CA LYS A 73 -6.74 -28.85 1.76
C LYS A 73 -5.68 -27.83 1.33
N ASP A 74 -5.85 -27.25 0.15
CA ASP A 74 -4.90 -26.33 -0.46
C ASP A 74 -5.60 -25.02 -0.83
N PHE A 75 -5.17 -23.93 -0.21
CA PHE A 75 -5.54 -22.59 -0.61
C PHE A 75 -4.96 -22.27 -1.98
N LYS A 76 -5.80 -21.78 -2.90
CA LYS A 76 -5.38 -21.32 -4.22
C LYS A 76 -6.02 -19.97 -4.55
N PRO A 77 -5.23 -18.94 -4.88
CA PRO A 77 -5.75 -17.69 -5.42
C PRO A 77 -6.69 -17.94 -6.61
N LEU A 78 -7.70 -17.08 -6.75
CA LEU A 78 -8.56 -17.10 -7.93
C LEU A 78 -7.75 -16.75 -9.17
N SER A 79 -8.08 -17.42 -10.28
CA SER A 79 -7.52 -17.06 -11.58
C SER A 79 -8.04 -15.69 -12.03
N ALA A 80 -7.36 -15.05 -12.98
CA ALA A 80 -7.86 -13.81 -13.60
C ALA A 80 -9.27 -14.00 -14.23
N VAL A 81 -9.57 -15.21 -14.73
CA VAL A 81 -10.88 -15.55 -15.30
C VAL A 81 -11.96 -15.59 -14.21
N ASP A 82 -11.67 -16.19 -13.05
CA ASP A 82 -12.63 -16.25 -11.94
C ASP A 82 -12.84 -14.87 -11.29
N LEU A 83 -11.76 -14.08 -11.19
CA LEU A 83 -11.83 -12.70 -10.69
C LEU A 83 -12.70 -11.82 -11.58
N ARG A 84 -12.63 -12.00 -12.90
CA ARG A 84 -13.46 -11.24 -13.86
C ARG A 84 -14.94 -11.32 -13.51
N ASP A 85 -15.46 -12.52 -13.29
CA ASP A 85 -16.89 -12.71 -13.05
C ASP A 85 -17.29 -12.16 -11.67
N ARG A 86 -16.40 -12.26 -10.68
CA ARG A 86 -16.60 -11.66 -9.34
C ARG A 86 -16.63 -10.14 -9.41
N LEU A 87 -15.71 -9.52 -10.16
CA LEU A 87 -15.65 -8.07 -10.32
C LEU A 87 -16.82 -7.51 -11.13
N ARG A 88 -17.28 -8.20 -12.18
CA ARG A 88 -18.51 -7.81 -12.90
C ARG A 88 -19.72 -7.73 -11.97
N ARG A 89 -19.87 -8.71 -11.06
CA ARG A 89 -20.94 -8.69 -10.05
C ARG A 89 -20.77 -7.58 -9.01
N LEU A 90 -19.52 -7.30 -8.61
CA LEU A 90 -19.22 -6.27 -7.62
C LEU A 90 -19.48 -4.86 -8.16
N VAL A 91 -19.06 -4.58 -9.40
CA VAL A 91 -19.24 -3.26 -10.03
C VAL A 91 -20.67 -3.08 -10.56
N GLY A 92 -21.26 -4.14 -11.14
CA GLY A 92 -22.60 -4.13 -11.72
C GLY A 92 -22.70 -3.37 -13.04
N GLY A 93 -23.92 -3.31 -13.61
CA GLY A 93 -24.22 -2.55 -14.83
C GLY A 93 -23.43 -3.02 -16.07
N ASP A 94 -23.03 -2.07 -16.92
CA ASP A 94 -22.25 -2.30 -18.15
C ASP A 94 -20.74 -2.48 -17.89
N ALA A 95 -20.37 -2.96 -16.69
CA ALA A 95 -18.97 -3.17 -16.34
C ALA A 95 -18.34 -4.24 -17.22
N ASP A 96 -17.25 -3.86 -17.87
CA ASP A 96 -16.34 -4.78 -18.52
C ASP A 96 -15.08 -4.97 -17.66
N VAL A 97 -14.27 -5.96 -18.02
CA VAL A 97 -13.05 -6.29 -17.30
C VAL A 97 -11.94 -6.50 -18.29
N THR A 98 -10.88 -5.72 -18.13
CA THR A 98 -9.62 -5.88 -18.86
C THR A 98 -8.63 -6.62 -17.98
N ALA A 99 -8.07 -7.71 -18.49
CA ALA A 99 -6.97 -8.42 -17.85
C ALA A 99 -5.67 -8.18 -18.64
N THR A 100 -4.59 -7.94 -17.91
CA THR A 100 -3.21 -7.81 -18.40
C THR A 100 -2.34 -8.88 -17.72
N PRO A 101 -1.03 -8.96 -17.97
CA PRO A 101 -0.18 -9.92 -17.28
C PRO A 101 -0.22 -9.81 -15.75
N HIS A 102 -0.32 -8.60 -15.20
CA HIS A 102 -0.29 -8.38 -13.73
C HIS A 102 -1.62 -7.90 -13.14
N TYR A 103 -2.51 -7.30 -13.93
CA TYR A 103 -3.71 -6.62 -13.44
C TYR A 103 -5.01 -7.23 -13.96
N VAL A 104 -6.06 -7.12 -13.14
CA VAL A 104 -7.47 -7.32 -13.53
C VAL A 104 -8.23 -6.05 -13.17
N VAL A 105 -8.65 -5.31 -14.20
CA VAL A 105 -9.26 -3.98 -14.07
C VAL A 105 -10.72 -4.02 -14.49
N ALA A 106 -11.63 -3.65 -13.59
CA ALA A 106 -13.06 -3.58 -13.88
C ALA A 106 -13.53 -2.14 -14.06
N GLY A 107 -14.41 -1.88 -15.03
CA GLY A 107 -14.95 -0.56 -15.34
C GLY A 107 -15.56 -0.52 -16.74
N ARG A 108 -15.89 0.66 -17.26
CA ARG A 108 -16.29 0.76 -18.67
C ARG A 108 -15.12 0.31 -19.56
N SER A 109 -15.41 -0.43 -20.63
CA SER A 109 -14.39 -1.12 -21.44
C SER A 109 -13.21 -0.22 -21.85
N SER A 110 -13.47 1.03 -22.27
CA SER A 110 -12.42 2.00 -22.60
C SER A 110 -11.60 2.49 -21.40
N ALA A 111 -12.25 2.70 -20.26
CA ALA A 111 -11.61 3.21 -19.05
C ALA A 111 -10.79 2.13 -18.36
N ALA A 112 -11.34 0.91 -18.25
CA ALA A 112 -10.64 -0.26 -17.73
C ALA A 112 -9.35 -0.54 -18.51
N ARG A 113 -9.40 -0.46 -19.84
CA ARG A 113 -8.23 -0.63 -20.69
C ARG A 113 -7.17 0.44 -20.46
N ALA A 114 -7.57 1.71 -20.45
CA ALA A 114 -6.63 2.82 -20.29
C ALA A 114 -5.93 2.79 -18.90
N VAL A 115 -6.68 2.47 -17.84
CA VAL A 115 -6.13 2.29 -16.49
C VAL A 115 -5.21 1.06 -16.44
N ALA A 116 -5.57 -0.05 -17.07
CA ALA A 116 -4.72 -1.24 -17.08
C ALA A 116 -3.39 -1.00 -17.79
N GLU A 117 -3.39 -0.30 -18.93
CA GLU A 117 -2.18 0.10 -19.65
C GLU A 117 -1.29 1.01 -18.77
N ALA A 118 -1.87 2.01 -18.11
CA ALA A 118 -1.14 2.90 -17.20
C ALA A 118 -0.54 2.15 -15.98
N LEU A 119 -1.29 1.21 -15.40
CA LEU A 119 -0.82 0.39 -14.27
C LEU A 119 0.35 -0.52 -14.65
N GLU A 120 0.34 -1.10 -15.85
CA GLU A 120 1.48 -1.88 -16.37
C GLU A 120 2.74 -1.01 -16.56
N GLU A 121 2.59 0.24 -17.02
CA GLU A 121 3.71 1.18 -17.08
C GLU A 121 4.28 1.51 -15.70
N VAL A 122 3.42 1.73 -14.70
CA VAL A 122 3.85 1.95 -13.31
C VAL A 122 4.55 0.71 -12.75
N HIS A 123 3.98 -0.48 -12.94
CA HIS A 123 4.58 -1.75 -12.52
C HIS A 123 6.00 -1.93 -13.07
N ASN A 124 6.18 -1.74 -14.39
CA ASN A 124 7.48 -1.90 -15.03
C ASN A 124 8.51 -0.90 -14.50
N GLY A 125 8.11 0.36 -14.34
CA GLY A 125 8.95 1.41 -13.77
C GLY A 125 9.32 1.17 -12.30
N TYR A 126 8.37 0.67 -11.50
CA TYR A 126 8.56 0.28 -10.11
C TYR A 126 9.56 -0.87 -9.97
N ARG A 127 9.40 -1.94 -10.75
CA ARG A 127 10.35 -3.08 -10.74
C ARG A 127 11.74 -2.66 -11.19
N TRP A 128 11.84 -1.80 -12.20
CA TRP A 128 13.11 -1.22 -12.60
C TRP A 128 13.75 -0.42 -11.47
N PHE A 129 13.01 0.50 -10.83
CA PHE A 129 13.51 1.30 -9.71
C PHE A 129 14.03 0.42 -8.57
N CYS A 130 13.27 -0.61 -8.20
CA CYS A 130 13.64 -1.52 -7.11
C CYS A 130 14.89 -2.34 -7.44
N SER A 131 14.99 -2.86 -8.67
CA SER A 131 16.15 -3.67 -9.09
C SER A 131 17.46 -2.87 -9.07
N THR A 132 17.44 -1.60 -9.51
CA THR A 132 18.62 -0.72 -9.47
C THR A 132 19.09 -0.39 -8.05
N ARG A 133 18.20 -0.43 -7.06
CA ARG A 133 18.48 -0.13 -5.64
C ARG A 133 18.60 -1.38 -4.76
N ARG A 134 18.65 -2.57 -5.36
CA ARG A 134 18.75 -3.87 -4.66
C ARG A 134 17.61 -4.09 -3.65
N LEU A 135 16.45 -3.48 -3.91
CA LEU A 135 15.21 -3.79 -3.22
C LEU A 135 14.71 -5.14 -3.76
N LYS A 136 14.73 -6.15 -2.90
CA LYS A 136 14.27 -7.50 -3.27
C LYS A 136 12.75 -7.50 -3.31
N LEU A 137 12.19 -7.89 -4.45
CA LEU A 137 10.75 -8.02 -4.66
C LEU A 137 10.39 -9.51 -4.78
N SER A 138 9.23 -9.87 -4.24
CA SER A 138 8.51 -11.09 -4.60
C SER A 138 7.48 -10.81 -5.68
N ASP A 139 7.03 -11.84 -6.38
CA ASP A 139 5.85 -11.72 -7.24
C ASP A 139 4.56 -11.64 -6.39
N PRO A 140 3.56 -10.85 -6.81
CA PRO A 140 2.25 -10.86 -6.19
C PRO A 140 1.62 -12.25 -6.20
N GLU A 141 1.08 -12.66 -5.04
CA GLU A 141 0.34 -13.93 -4.92
C GLU A 141 -0.99 -13.90 -5.69
N PHE A 142 -1.62 -12.72 -5.76
CA PHE A 142 -2.90 -12.50 -6.42
C PHE A 142 -2.72 -11.58 -7.63
N PRO A 143 -3.52 -11.74 -8.71
CA PRO A 143 -3.65 -10.70 -9.71
C PRO A 143 -4.02 -9.37 -9.05
N LEU A 144 -3.36 -8.28 -9.44
CA LEU A 144 -3.59 -6.96 -8.85
C LEU A 144 -4.90 -6.38 -9.38
N VAL A 145 -5.80 -5.99 -8.48
CA VAL A 145 -7.15 -5.58 -8.87
C VAL A 145 -7.27 -4.06 -8.87
N ALA A 146 -7.86 -3.52 -9.94
CA ALA A 146 -8.32 -2.13 -9.96
C ALA A 146 -9.79 -2.01 -10.38
N ILE A 147 -10.48 -0.99 -9.87
CA ILE A 147 -11.87 -0.69 -10.20
C ILE A 147 -11.97 0.78 -10.62
N VAL A 148 -12.54 1.02 -11.81
CA VAL A 148 -12.77 2.33 -12.38
C VAL A 148 -14.27 2.60 -12.38
N MET A 149 -14.71 3.44 -11.46
CA MET A 149 -16.12 3.80 -11.30
C MET A 149 -16.54 4.80 -12.39
N PRO A 150 -17.76 4.70 -12.94
CA PRO A 150 -18.19 5.55 -14.05
C PRO A 150 -18.18 7.05 -13.76
N ASN A 151 -18.36 7.43 -12.50
CA ASN A 151 -18.38 8.82 -12.05
C ASN A 151 -18.18 8.94 -10.54
N ARG A 152 -18.01 10.18 -10.10
CA ARG A 152 -17.85 10.54 -8.69
C ARG A 152 -18.95 10.03 -7.78
N ALA A 153 -20.22 10.08 -8.19
CA ALA A 153 -21.34 9.64 -7.34
C ALA A 153 -21.29 8.13 -7.07
N THR A 154 -20.99 7.33 -8.10
CA THR A 154 -20.80 5.88 -7.92
C THR A 154 -19.55 5.55 -7.09
N PHE A 155 -18.48 6.32 -7.23
CA PHE A 155 -17.29 6.20 -6.40
C PHE A 155 -17.56 6.51 -4.92
N ASP A 156 -18.26 7.60 -4.62
CA ASP A 156 -18.62 7.97 -3.24
C ASP A 156 -19.53 6.90 -2.60
N ALA A 157 -20.46 6.32 -3.37
CA ALA A 157 -21.28 5.21 -2.90
C ALA A 157 -20.43 3.97 -2.57
N TYR A 158 -19.45 3.65 -3.40
CA TYR A 158 -18.52 2.54 -3.17
C TYR A 158 -17.62 2.78 -1.94
N CYS A 159 -17.05 4.00 -1.81
CA CYS A 159 -16.32 4.41 -0.60
C CYS A 159 -17.14 4.19 0.67
N THR A 160 -18.40 4.65 0.65
CA THR A 160 -19.31 4.52 1.80
C THR A 160 -19.60 3.05 2.12
N ALA A 161 -19.82 2.21 1.09
CA ALA A 161 -20.04 0.78 1.28
C ALA A 161 -18.81 0.04 1.85
N GLU A 162 -17.60 0.56 1.58
CA GLU A 162 -16.34 0.06 2.13
C GLU A 162 -16.03 0.64 3.54
N GLY A 163 -16.91 1.47 4.08
CA GLY A 163 -16.77 2.10 5.40
C GLY A 163 -15.83 3.32 5.42
N MET A 164 -15.52 3.89 4.26
CA MET A 164 -14.73 5.11 4.14
C MET A 164 -15.64 6.34 4.02
N SER A 165 -15.19 7.48 4.55
CA SER A 165 -15.88 8.76 4.35
C SER A 165 -15.42 9.39 3.03
N PRO A 166 -16.32 9.60 2.05
CA PRO A 166 -15.95 10.26 0.81
C PRO A 166 -15.47 11.70 1.06
N ASN A 167 -14.45 12.14 0.34
CA ASN A 167 -13.93 13.51 0.40
C ASN A 167 -13.87 14.11 -1.02
N PRO A 168 -14.31 15.37 -1.24
CA PRO A 168 -14.12 16.11 -2.48
C PRO A 168 -12.75 15.96 -3.17
N SER A 169 -11.65 15.90 -2.42
CA SER A 169 -10.28 15.80 -2.96
C SER A 169 -9.84 14.38 -3.29
N LEU A 170 -10.60 13.34 -2.90
CA LEU A 170 -10.23 11.95 -3.11
C LEU A 170 -10.56 11.53 -4.55
N GLN A 171 -9.53 11.32 -5.37
CA GLN A 171 -9.68 10.91 -6.77
C GLN A 171 -9.56 9.39 -6.96
N GLY A 172 -8.94 8.71 -6.00
CA GLY A 172 -8.77 7.28 -5.94
C GLY A 172 -8.10 6.87 -4.64
N TYR A 173 -8.08 5.57 -4.35
CA TYR A 173 -7.38 5.01 -3.19
C TYR A 173 -7.04 3.54 -3.42
N TYR A 174 -5.90 3.10 -2.89
CA TYR A 174 -5.61 1.71 -2.62
C TYR A 174 -6.07 1.37 -1.20
N ARG A 175 -6.72 0.22 -1.04
CA ARG A 175 -7.12 -0.28 0.28
C ARG A 175 -6.45 -1.60 0.57
N GLU A 176 -5.67 -1.64 1.64
CA GLU A 176 -4.98 -2.86 2.05
C GLU A 176 -5.95 -4.01 2.39
N THR A 177 -7.15 -3.73 2.92
CA THR A 177 -8.10 -4.79 3.30
C THR A 177 -8.68 -5.50 2.08
N THR A 178 -9.12 -4.77 1.06
CA THR A 178 -9.66 -5.38 -0.17
C THR A 178 -8.60 -5.74 -1.18
N ASN A 179 -7.38 -5.20 -1.03
CA ASN A 179 -6.29 -5.28 -1.99
C ASN A 179 -6.58 -4.63 -3.35
N ARG A 180 -7.45 -3.61 -3.37
CA ARG A 180 -7.94 -2.99 -4.60
C ARG A 180 -7.52 -1.54 -4.68
N PHE A 181 -7.09 -1.13 -5.87
CA PHE A 181 -7.05 0.27 -6.25
C PHE A 181 -8.42 0.65 -6.84
N VAL A 182 -9.03 1.73 -6.37
CA VAL A 182 -10.32 2.22 -6.85
C VAL A 182 -10.19 3.68 -7.25
N CYS A 183 -10.68 4.03 -8.43
CA CYS A 183 -10.75 5.41 -8.92
C CYS A 183 -12.06 5.63 -9.70
N TYR A 184 -12.23 6.80 -10.30
CA TYR A 184 -13.36 7.09 -11.17
C TYR A 184 -12.98 7.86 -12.42
N GLU A 185 -13.82 7.77 -13.45
CA GLU A 185 -13.67 8.57 -14.67
C GLU A 185 -13.92 10.06 -14.35
N SER A 186 -12.87 10.87 -14.42
CA SER A 186 -13.00 12.33 -14.37
C SER A 186 -13.64 12.79 -15.69
N GLY A 187 -14.78 13.47 -15.61
CA GLY A 187 -15.57 13.89 -16.78
C GLY A 187 -14.74 14.75 -17.74
N GLY A 188 -14.34 14.17 -18.87
CA GLY A 188 -13.50 14.78 -19.91
C GLY A 188 -13.26 13.78 -21.06
N SER A 189 -12.63 14.21 -22.15
CA SER A 189 -12.23 13.33 -23.27
C SER A 189 -11.35 12.16 -22.79
N ARG A 190 -11.22 11.07 -23.57
CA ARG A 190 -10.43 9.86 -23.23
C ARG A 190 -9.02 10.18 -22.73
N SER A 191 -8.37 11.24 -23.22
CA SER A 191 -7.05 11.70 -22.78
C SER A 191 -7.08 12.55 -21.50
N ASP A 192 -8.15 13.30 -21.25
CA ASP A 192 -8.29 14.16 -20.06
C ASP A 192 -8.58 13.35 -18.79
N SER A 193 -9.33 12.26 -18.93
CA SER A 193 -9.80 11.45 -17.79
C SER A 193 -8.67 10.86 -16.94
N LEU A 194 -7.52 10.52 -17.55
CA LEU A 194 -6.33 10.02 -16.85
C LEU A 194 -5.36 11.12 -16.46
N ALA A 195 -5.25 12.21 -17.25
CA ALA A 195 -4.30 13.28 -16.99
C ALA A 195 -4.55 13.97 -15.63
N GLY A 196 -5.82 14.20 -15.28
CA GLY A 196 -6.20 14.81 -14.00
C GLY A 196 -6.05 13.93 -12.76
N VAL A 197 -5.86 12.61 -12.95
CA VAL A 197 -5.73 11.62 -11.86
C VAL A 197 -4.44 10.82 -11.94
N ARG A 198 -3.51 11.18 -12.83
CA ARG A 198 -2.31 10.38 -13.11
C ARG A 198 -1.42 10.24 -11.89
N ASP A 199 -1.18 11.33 -11.18
CA ASP A 199 -0.35 11.31 -9.97
C ASP A 199 -1.00 10.46 -8.88
N THR A 200 -2.32 10.60 -8.68
CA THR A 200 -3.10 9.72 -7.80
C THR A 200 -2.99 8.25 -8.23
N LEU A 201 -3.17 7.94 -9.52
CA LEU A 201 -3.07 6.57 -10.03
C LEU A 201 -1.68 5.99 -9.77
N VAL A 202 -0.61 6.76 -10.03
CA VAL A 202 0.75 6.31 -9.75
C VAL A 202 0.93 6.08 -8.26
N HIS A 203 0.52 7.03 -7.41
CA HIS A 203 0.63 6.94 -5.96
C HIS A 203 -0.03 5.66 -5.42
N GLU A 204 -1.31 5.43 -5.75
CA GLU A 204 -2.06 4.27 -5.29
C GLU A 204 -1.55 2.95 -5.87
N ALA A 205 -1.08 2.97 -7.13
CA ALA A 205 -0.45 1.81 -7.74
C ALA A 205 0.87 1.44 -7.03
N ILE A 206 1.65 2.41 -6.58
CA ILE A 206 2.88 2.17 -5.82
C ILE A 206 2.54 1.56 -4.45
N HIS A 207 1.49 2.03 -3.77
CA HIS A 207 1.00 1.35 -2.56
C HIS A 207 0.65 -0.10 -2.84
N GLN A 208 -0.22 -0.34 -3.84
CA GLN A 208 -0.63 -1.70 -4.21
C GLN A 208 0.58 -2.60 -4.51
N LEU A 209 1.55 -2.11 -5.28
CA LEU A 209 2.76 -2.87 -5.61
C LEU A 209 3.62 -3.14 -4.36
N ALA A 210 3.89 -2.14 -3.53
CA ALA A 210 4.75 -2.28 -2.36
C ALA A 210 4.18 -3.29 -1.34
N PHE A 211 2.86 -3.29 -1.14
CA PHE A 211 2.16 -4.23 -0.27
C PHE A 211 2.01 -5.64 -0.83
N ASN A 212 2.15 -5.83 -2.15
CA ASN A 212 2.03 -7.16 -2.79
C ASN A 212 3.37 -7.75 -3.27
N THR A 213 4.47 -7.03 -3.12
CA THR A 213 5.81 -7.48 -3.57
C THR A 213 6.82 -7.60 -2.41
N GLY A 214 6.34 -7.50 -1.16
CA GLY A 214 7.15 -7.74 0.04
C GLY A 214 7.98 -6.55 0.54
N LEU A 215 7.75 -5.33 0.00
CA LEU A 215 8.35 -4.11 0.58
C LEU A 215 7.60 -3.63 1.82
N HIS A 216 6.28 -3.80 1.84
CA HIS A 216 5.41 -3.52 2.98
C HIS A 216 4.60 -4.77 3.32
N VAL A 217 4.10 -4.83 4.55
CA VAL A 217 3.26 -5.94 5.05
C VAL A 217 1.83 -5.46 5.14
N ARG A 218 0.93 -6.07 4.38
CA ARG A 218 -0.51 -5.79 4.46
C ARG A 218 -1.02 -6.09 5.87
N MET A 219 -1.84 -5.21 6.42
CA MET A 219 -2.39 -5.34 7.77
C MET A 219 -1.32 -5.34 8.88
N GLY A 220 -0.10 -4.89 8.59
CA GLY A 220 0.97 -4.72 9.57
C GLY A 220 1.21 -3.24 9.88
N ASP A 221 1.87 -2.95 10.99
CA ASP A 221 2.22 -1.58 11.38
C ASP A 221 3.47 -1.08 10.65
N SER A 222 3.29 -0.73 9.37
CA SER A 222 4.31 -0.02 8.58
C SER A 222 4.23 1.48 8.88
N PRO A 223 5.32 2.13 9.35
CA PRO A 223 5.29 3.56 9.66
C PRO A 223 4.84 4.39 8.45
N THR A 224 3.92 5.33 8.66
CA THR A 224 3.28 6.08 7.56
C THR A 224 4.31 6.84 6.72
N TRP A 225 5.38 7.34 7.33
CA TRP A 225 6.43 8.05 6.58
C TRP A 225 7.14 7.16 5.55
N VAL A 226 7.25 5.87 5.80
CA VAL A 226 7.87 4.92 4.86
C VAL A 226 6.92 4.67 3.70
N VAL A 227 5.66 4.40 4.01
CA VAL A 227 4.60 4.07 3.03
C VAL A 227 4.38 5.26 2.10
N GLU A 228 4.13 6.44 2.67
CA GLU A 228 3.84 7.66 1.93
C GLU A 228 5.09 8.27 1.30
N GLY A 229 6.22 8.25 2.02
CA GLY A 229 7.47 8.77 1.50
C GLY A 229 8.00 7.98 0.31
N LEU A 230 7.83 6.64 0.31
CA LEU A 230 8.20 5.81 -0.84
C LEU A 230 7.26 6.06 -2.03
N ALA A 231 5.95 6.11 -1.81
CA ALA A 231 4.96 6.39 -2.85
C ALA A 231 5.22 7.73 -3.53
N THR A 232 5.34 8.81 -2.75
CA THR A 232 5.63 10.17 -3.24
C THR A 232 6.99 10.28 -3.93
N THR A 233 7.99 9.48 -3.53
CA THR A 233 9.30 9.42 -4.22
C THR A 233 9.17 8.82 -5.61
N LEU A 234 8.24 7.89 -5.82
CA LEU A 234 8.06 7.14 -7.07
C LEU A 234 7.05 7.78 -8.03
N GLU A 235 6.33 8.82 -7.62
CA GLU A 235 5.39 9.55 -8.47
C GLU A 235 6.06 10.08 -9.76
N PRO A 236 7.22 10.80 -9.70
CA PRO A 236 7.83 11.34 -10.90
C PRO A 236 8.28 10.23 -11.84
N GLU A 237 7.87 10.32 -13.11
CA GLU A 237 8.18 9.32 -14.13
C GLU A 237 9.70 9.11 -14.33
N SER A 238 10.47 10.19 -14.22
CA SER A 238 11.93 10.20 -14.29
C SER A 238 12.59 9.30 -13.23
N VAL A 239 11.95 9.13 -12.06
CA VAL A 239 12.46 8.26 -10.99
C VAL A 239 12.34 6.79 -11.38
N ARG A 240 11.32 6.46 -12.16
CA ARG A 240 10.95 5.10 -12.60
C ARG A 240 11.52 4.73 -13.98
N ARG A 241 12.37 5.56 -14.56
CA ARG A 241 13.04 5.31 -15.85
C ARG A 241 14.56 5.36 -15.73
N PRO A 242 15.30 4.64 -16.60
CA PRO A 242 16.74 4.79 -16.73
C PRO A 242 17.15 6.25 -16.87
N LEU A 243 18.23 6.62 -16.17
CA LEU A 243 18.84 7.93 -16.33
C LEU A 243 19.28 8.09 -17.78
N ARG A 244 18.68 9.06 -18.46
CA ARG A 244 19.15 9.55 -19.75
C ARG A 244 20.02 10.79 -19.50
N SER A 245 20.92 11.09 -20.41
CA SER A 245 21.88 12.21 -20.26
C SER A 245 21.23 13.58 -20.09
N ASP A 246 19.95 13.71 -20.46
CA ASP A 246 19.13 14.91 -20.36
C ASP A 246 18.32 15.02 -19.05
N VAL A 247 18.25 13.97 -18.23
CA VAL A 247 17.49 13.98 -16.96
C VAL A 247 18.33 14.65 -15.87
N LYS A 248 17.88 15.80 -15.37
CA LYS A 248 18.50 16.51 -14.26
C LYS A 248 18.09 15.89 -12.91
N PRO A 249 18.89 16.06 -11.85
CA PRO A 249 18.51 15.62 -10.51
C PRO A 249 17.16 16.17 -10.03
N LEU A 250 16.82 17.41 -10.41
CA LEU A 250 15.53 18.03 -10.05
C LEU A 250 14.35 17.30 -10.69
N ASP A 251 14.51 16.79 -11.92
CA ASP A 251 13.42 16.09 -12.62
C ASP A 251 12.99 14.84 -11.86
N ARG A 252 13.85 14.30 -11.00
CA ARG A 252 13.61 13.13 -10.13
C ARG A 252 12.93 13.47 -8.80
N THR A 253 12.63 14.75 -8.56
CA THR A 253 11.96 15.18 -7.32
C THR A 253 10.45 15.25 -7.50
N ASN A 254 9.71 15.17 -6.40
CA ASN A 254 8.33 15.63 -6.38
C ASN A 254 8.35 17.16 -6.12
N PRO A 255 7.92 18.00 -7.09
CA PRO A 255 8.04 19.45 -6.97
C PRO A 255 7.17 20.03 -5.86
N GLU A 256 5.93 19.53 -5.69
CA GLU A 256 5.02 19.99 -4.63
C GLU A 256 5.58 19.69 -3.24
N ARG A 257 6.09 18.47 -3.04
CA ARG A 257 6.68 18.06 -1.75
C ARG A 257 7.99 18.81 -1.48
N LEU A 258 8.81 19.04 -2.50
CA LEU A 258 10.04 19.84 -2.37
C LEU A 258 9.74 21.28 -1.96
N GLU A 259 8.79 21.94 -2.65
CA GLU A 259 8.38 23.29 -2.33
C GLU A 259 7.82 23.38 -0.91
N THR A 260 6.89 22.48 -0.57
CA THR A 260 6.26 22.43 0.76
C THR A 260 7.29 22.25 1.87
N TYR A 261 8.23 21.31 1.69
CA TYR A 261 9.28 21.02 2.65
C TYR A 261 10.21 22.22 2.85
N LEU A 262 10.75 22.81 1.77
CA LEU A 262 11.66 23.95 1.87
C LEU A 262 10.97 25.18 2.46
N ALA A 263 9.71 25.43 2.10
CA ALA A 263 8.91 26.51 2.71
C ALA A 263 8.65 26.27 4.20
N ALA A 264 8.49 25.02 4.63
CA ALA A 264 8.37 24.69 6.05
C ALA A 264 9.69 24.92 6.82
N VAL A 265 10.82 24.53 6.23
CA VAL A 265 12.17 24.78 6.79
C VAL A 265 12.44 26.26 6.94
N ASP A 266 12.18 27.06 5.90
CA ASP A 266 12.47 28.51 5.92
C ASP A 266 11.62 29.24 6.98
N ARG A 267 10.41 28.74 7.23
CA ARG A 267 9.51 29.24 8.28
C ARG A 267 9.75 28.60 9.66
N LYS A 268 10.74 27.70 9.79
CA LYS A 268 11.04 26.95 11.03
C LYS A 268 9.83 26.18 11.60
N ARG A 269 8.98 25.66 10.71
CA ARG A 269 7.74 24.93 11.05
C ARG A 269 7.76 23.48 10.55
N GLN A 270 8.89 23.01 10.03
CA GLN A 270 9.01 21.66 9.50
C GLN A 270 8.75 20.61 10.58
N VAL A 271 8.05 19.54 10.21
CA VAL A 271 8.00 18.31 11.01
C VAL A 271 9.41 17.72 11.02
N ARG A 272 9.90 17.28 12.18
CA ARG A 272 11.25 16.69 12.27
C ARG A 272 11.21 15.22 11.86
N ALA A 273 12.27 14.74 11.22
CA ALA A 273 12.33 13.35 10.76
C ALA A 273 12.04 12.32 11.89
N PHE A 274 12.62 12.54 13.08
CA PHE A 274 12.41 11.63 14.21
C PHE A 274 11.01 11.68 14.82
N ASP A 275 10.26 12.78 14.64
CA ASP A 275 8.85 12.82 15.06
C ASP A 275 8.03 11.84 14.19
N LEU A 276 8.33 11.75 12.89
CA LEU A 276 7.73 10.78 11.97
C LEU A 276 8.19 9.34 12.22
N VAL A 277 9.46 9.12 12.57
CA VAL A 277 9.95 7.79 12.95
C VAL A 277 9.20 7.27 14.17
N SER A 278 8.96 8.14 15.14
CA SER A 278 8.39 7.76 16.44
C SER A 278 6.87 7.66 16.43
N SER A 279 6.18 8.38 15.53
CA SER A 279 4.72 8.50 15.57
C SER A 279 4.13 8.92 14.23
N ASP A 280 2.93 8.41 13.93
CA ASP A 280 2.14 8.83 12.77
C ASP A 280 1.24 10.06 13.09
N GLN A 281 1.30 10.58 14.33
CA GLN A 281 0.52 11.76 14.75
C GLN A 281 0.69 12.99 13.85
N PRO A 282 1.89 13.33 13.33
CA PRO A 282 2.06 14.50 12.48
C PRO A 282 1.24 14.46 11.19
N PHE A 283 0.91 13.27 10.66
CA PHE A 283 0.01 13.12 9.51
C PHE A 283 -1.42 13.57 9.81
N ARG A 284 -1.82 13.63 11.08
CA ARG A 284 -3.14 14.11 11.51
C ARG A 284 -3.14 15.60 11.83
N SER A 285 -2.10 16.12 12.48
CA SER A 285 -2.05 17.54 12.90
C SER A 285 -1.44 18.49 11.89
N SER A 286 -0.58 18.00 10.99
CA SER A 286 0.16 18.83 10.02
C SER A 286 0.40 18.06 8.73
N ALA A 287 -0.67 17.49 8.16
CA ALA A 287 -0.63 16.55 7.04
C ALA A 287 0.31 16.99 5.91
N LEU A 288 0.14 18.19 5.36
CA LEU A 288 0.97 18.67 4.24
C LEU A 288 2.48 18.66 4.57
N ASP A 289 2.86 19.13 5.76
CA ASP A 289 4.26 19.15 6.19
C ASP A 289 4.78 17.74 6.52
N ALA A 290 3.93 16.87 7.06
CA ALA A 290 4.26 15.48 7.34
C ALA A 290 4.52 14.69 6.05
N TYR A 291 3.65 14.81 5.04
CA TYR A 291 3.85 14.22 3.71
C TYR A 291 5.10 14.77 3.03
N ALA A 292 5.33 16.09 3.10
CA ALA A 292 6.53 16.70 2.53
C ALA A 292 7.82 16.22 3.22
N THR A 293 7.79 16.05 4.55
CA THR A 293 8.92 15.54 5.33
C THR A 293 9.15 14.04 5.07
N ALA A 294 8.09 13.24 4.96
CA ALA A 294 8.17 11.83 4.60
C ALA A 294 8.80 11.63 3.22
N TRP A 295 8.36 12.40 2.22
CA TRP A 295 8.98 12.44 0.89
C TRP A 295 10.46 12.83 0.99
N ALA A 296 10.77 13.94 1.67
CA ALA A 296 12.13 14.45 1.82
C ALA A 296 13.07 13.38 2.40
N MET A 297 12.60 12.69 3.44
CA MET A 297 13.33 11.66 4.16
C MET A 297 13.55 10.42 3.30
N SER A 298 12.51 9.90 2.66
CA SER A 298 12.62 8.75 1.78
C SER A 298 13.49 9.03 0.57
N PHE A 299 13.31 10.18 -0.10
CA PHE A 299 14.14 10.59 -1.23
C PHE A 299 15.61 10.74 -0.83
N TYR A 300 15.90 11.47 0.25
CA TYR A 300 17.27 11.64 0.76
C TYR A 300 17.94 10.29 1.07
N LEU A 301 17.25 9.39 1.80
CA LEU A 301 17.80 8.10 2.19
C LEU A 301 17.97 7.16 0.98
N LEU A 302 17.06 7.18 0.01
CA LEU A 302 17.17 6.40 -1.22
C LEU A 302 18.32 6.86 -2.13
N GLU A 303 18.62 8.17 -2.14
CA GLU A 303 19.71 8.72 -2.96
C GLU A 303 21.07 8.64 -2.28
N THR A 304 21.13 8.70 -0.94
CA THR A 304 22.41 8.76 -0.20
C THR A 304 22.77 7.47 0.53
N ARG A 305 21.78 6.68 0.96
CA ARG A 305 21.93 5.46 1.77
C ARG A 305 21.01 4.31 1.30
N PRO A 306 20.98 3.97 -0.01
CA PRO A 306 20.01 3.01 -0.55
C PRO A 306 20.11 1.61 0.06
N ALA A 307 21.32 1.15 0.41
CA ALA A 307 21.52 -0.15 1.04
C ALA A 307 20.93 -0.23 2.45
N ASP A 308 21.06 0.84 3.23
CA ASP A 308 20.51 0.95 4.58
C ASP A 308 18.99 1.11 4.54
N TYR A 309 18.48 1.88 3.58
CA TYR A 309 17.04 1.98 3.33
C TYR A 309 16.44 0.61 2.95
N ALA A 310 17.11 -0.14 2.06
CA ALA A 310 16.73 -1.50 1.72
C ALA A 310 16.78 -2.45 2.93
N LYS A 311 17.74 -2.27 3.83
CA LYS A 311 17.84 -3.03 5.09
C LYS A 311 16.66 -2.70 6.01
N TYR A 312 16.33 -1.42 6.18
CA TYR A 312 15.22 -0.97 6.99
C TYR A 312 13.88 -1.53 6.49
N LEU A 313 13.62 -1.47 5.18
CA LEU A 313 12.41 -2.05 4.59
C LEU A 313 12.30 -3.56 4.86
N ARG A 314 13.40 -4.31 4.80
CA ARG A 314 13.40 -5.75 5.15
C ARG A 314 13.11 -6.00 6.62
N THR A 315 13.57 -5.14 7.53
CA THR A 315 13.24 -5.23 8.95
C THR A 315 11.74 -5.02 9.17
N LEU A 316 11.17 -4.00 8.52
CA LEU A 316 9.74 -3.72 8.61
C LEU A 316 8.90 -4.84 7.98
N SER A 317 9.32 -5.39 6.83
CA SER A 317 8.56 -6.41 6.12
C SER A 317 8.63 -7.81 6.75
N ALA A 318 9.51 -8.00 7.74
CA ALA A 318 9.58 -9.23 8.53
C ALA A 318 8.60 -9.25 9.72
N ARG A 319 7.87 -8.16 9.98
CA ARG A 319 6.89 -8.09 11.07
C ARG A 319 5.64 -8.92 10.75
N SER A 320 5.03 -9.49 11.79
CA SER A 320 3.75 -10.18 11.65
C SER A 320 2.65 -9.18 11.24
N PRO A 321 1.70 -9.57 10.38
CA PRO A 321 0.43 -8.86 10.30
C PRO A 321 -0.21 -8.79 11.70
N LEU A 322 -0.93 -7.71 11.99
CA LEU A 322 -1.49 -7.35 13.30
C LEU A 322 -0.49 -6.92 14.38
N ALA A 323 0.82 -6.99 14.14
CA ALA A 323 1.79 -6.48 15.11
C ALA A 323 1.80 -4.94 15.08
N GLU A 324 1.56 -4.32 16.23
CA GLU A 324 1.76 -2.90 16.47
C GLU A 324 3.17 -2.66 17.00
N ALA A 325 3.86 -1.62 16.51
CA ALA A 325 5.18 -1.26 16.99
C ALA A 325 5.14 0.02 17.83
N THR A 326 5.73 -0.06 19.02
CA THR A 326 5.92 1.10 19.89
C THR A 326 6.91 2.10 19.31
N ALA A 327 6.88 3.35 19.80
CA ALA A 327 7.83 4.38 19.39
C ALA A 327 9.29 3.95 19.62
N ASP A 328 9.59 3.27 20.73
CA ASP A 328 10.94 2.79 21.04
C ASP A 328 11.40 1.72 20.05
N GLU A 329 10.52 0.82 19.64
CA GLU A 329 10.81 -0.20 18.63
C GLU A 329 11.06 0.43 17.25
N ARG A 330 10.20 1.38 16.83
CA ARG A 330 10.39 2.12 15.57
C ARG A 330 11.74 2.86 15.56
N ASN A 331 12.08 3.55 16.65
CA ASN A 331 13.36 4.25 16.79
C ASN A 331 14.56 3.30 16.79
N ARG A 332 14.47 2.17 17.50
CA ARG A 332 15.53 1.15 17.53
C ARG A 332 15.75 0.56 16.14
N ASP A 333 14.69 0.20 15.43
CA ASP A 333 14.78 -0.38 14.09
C ASP A 333 15.38 0.63 13.09
N PHE A 334 15.01 1.92 13.21
CA PHE A 334 15.60 2.99 12.42
C PHE A 334 17.11 3.13 12.69
N ARG A 335 17.51 3.24 13.96
CA ARG A 335 18.94 3.32 14.34
C ARG A 335 19.73 2.08 13.93
N ALA A 336 19.13 0.89 14.01
CA ALA A 336 19.79 -0.34 13.57
C ALA A 336 20.05 -0.36 12.06
N ALA A 337 19.24 0.34 11.27
CA ALA A 337 19.43 0.45 9.83
C ALA A 337 20.40 1.58 9.45
N PHE A 338 20.21 2.78 10.01
CA PHE A 338 20.90 3.99 9.55
C PHE A 338 22.04 4.46 10.48
N GLY A 339 22.24 3.79 11.61
CA GLY A 339 23.19 4.18 12.66
C GLY A 339 22.55 5.12 13.70
N ASP A 340 23.30 5.39 14.76
CA ASP A 340 22.89 6.33 15.81
C ASP A 340 23.16 7.77 15.37
N ILE A 341 22.31 8.26 14.45
CA ILE A 341 22.40 9.62 13.91
C ILE A 341 21.70 10.56 14.86
N ASP A 342 22.35 11.70 15.17
CA ASP A 342 21.69 12.77 15.88
C ASP A 342 20.46 13.29 15.09
N PRO A 343 19.27 13.39 15.71
CA PRO A 343 18.07 13.84 15.01
C PRO A 343 18.21 15.18 14.30
N GLN A 344 18.90 16.15 14.90
CA GLN A 344 19.09 17.47 14.28
C GLN A 344 20.07 17.39 13.11
N GLN A 345 21.08 16.53 13.22
CA GLN A 345 22.00 16.26 12.12
C GLN A 345 21.27 15.68 10.90
N LEU A 346 20.36 14.71 11.08
CA LEU A 346 19.58 14.14 9.97
C LEU A 346 18.77 15.22 9.24
N ASP A 347 18.02 16.04 9.99
CA ASP A 347 17.22 17.13 9.41
C ASP A 347 18.11 18.16 8.67
N ALA A 348 19.27 18.49 9.23
CA ALA A 348 20.22 19.44 8.63
C ALA A 348 20.87 18.87 7.35
N GLU A 349 21.24 17.59 7.33
CA GLU A 349 21.82 16.92 6.17
C GLU A 349 20.82 16.80 5.03
N MET A 350 19.59 16.37 5.34
CA MET A 350 18.48 16.28 4.39
C MET A 350 18.17 17.65 3.77
N THR A 351 18.06 18.69 4.60
CA THR A 351 17.80 20.06 4.14
C THR A 351 18.92 20.57 3.23
N ARG A 352 20.19 20.35 3.61
CA ARG A 352 21.34 20.76 2.80
C ARG A 352 21.36 20.03 1.46
N PHE A 353 21.05 18.73 1.45
CA PHE A 353 20.94 17.94 0.23
C PHE A 353 19.85 18.49 -0.69
N LEU A 354 18.63 18.68 -0.19
CA LEU A 354 17.50 19.15 -1.00
C LEU A 354 17.70 20.56 -1.55
N ARG A 355 18.30 21.47 -0.76
CA ARG A 355 18.69 22.80 -1.26
C ARG A 355 19.71 22.72 -2.40
N ARG A 356 20.66 21.78 -2.37
CA ARG A 356 21.60 21.57 -3.49
C ARG A 356 20.90 21.01 -4.72
N VAL A 357 19.96 20.06 -4.56
CA VAL A 357 19.17 19.53 -5.67
C VAL A 357 18.34 20.65 -6.32
N ALA A 358 17.69 21.49 -5.51
CA ALA A 358 16.94 22.65 -6.00
C ALA A 358 17.83 23.69 -6.70
N ALA A 359 19.00 24.02 -6.13
CA ALA A 359 19.93 24.99 -6.71
C ALA A 359 20.64 24.47 -7.97
N GLY A 360 20.88 23.17 -8.07
CA GLY A 360 21.45 22.51 -9.26
C GLY A 360 20.55 22.57 -10.49
N ALA A 361 19.30 23.05 -10.36
CA ALA A 361 18.40 23.33 -11.46
C ALA A 361 18.46 24.78 -11.98
N GLN A 362 19.03 25.70 -11.19
CA GLN A 362 19.18 27.12 -11.54
C GLN A 362 20.49 27.41 -12.30
N ARG A 363 21.32 26.40 -12.51
CA ARG A 363 22.49 26.42 -13.40
C ARG A 363 22.21 25.53 -14.61
#